data_AF-A0A961KQZ2-F1
#
_entry.id   AF-A0A961KQZ2-F1
#
_cell.length_a   1.000
_cell.length_b   1.000
_cell.length_c   1.000
_cell.angle_alpha   90.00
_cell.angle_beta   90.00
_cell.angle_gamma   90.00
#
_symmetry.space_group_name_H-M   'P 1'
#
loop_
_entity.id
_entity.type
_entity.pdbx_description
1 polymer ?
#
loop_
_entity_poly.entity_id
_entity_poly.type
_entity_poly.pdbx_seq_one_letter_code
_entity_poly.pdbx_strand_id
1 'polypeptide(L)'
;MADHKITFKGHSGADLSARFDRPAGPQQATAIFAHCFTCSKDIPAARRIAGRLAAMGIGVLRFDFTGLGHSGGEFGNTGFSGQVGDIEAAADYLKDQGMAPTLLIGHSLGGAAVLAATGRIDGIRAVATLGAPFDPAHALGHFSAALDQIRRDGKGEVSLAGRSFTISREFLDDVSKSSLGQTLRKLKAALLVMHAPRDEVVSIDNASAIFLAARHPKSFVTLDTADHLISDPEAAEYAAGVIAAWAGRYLDIRPPAPPPGAPEGIVRTSEADAAGFLQDISAGPRHHLLADEPVSYGGSDQGLSPYQLLAAGLGACTSMTIRMYARRKKWPLGHVEVDVSHDKVHAEDCEDCEGKGGKIDRFTRLIRLTGDLSDDQRSRLLEIADKCPVHRTLETANRIETSLAAD
;
A
#
# COMPACT_ATOMS: atom_id res chain seq x y z
N MET A 1 9.25 3.87 -9.02
CA MET A 1 9.37 2.41 -9.23
C MET A 1 9.30 2.11 -10.72
N ALA A 2 10.15 1.21 -11.24
CA ALA A 2 10.14 0.87 -12.65
C ALA A 2 8.91 -0.01 -12.97
N ASP A 3 7.87 0.62 -13.49
CA ASP A 3 6.66 -0.02 -14.00
C ASP A 3 7.00 -0.78 -15.30
N HIS A 4 7.22 -2.10 -15.19
CA HIS A 4 7.59 -2.89 -16.36
C HIS A 4 6.33 -3.32 -17.10
N LYS A 5 6.25 -2.97 -18.39
CA LYS A 5 5.21 -3.49 -19.28
C LYS A 5 5.45 -4.98 -19.48
N ILE A 6 4.44 -5.79 -19.20
CA ILE A 6 4.44 -7.22 -19.41
C ILE A 6 3.27 -7.58 -20.32
N THR A 7 3.46 -8.62 -21.13
CA THR A 7 2.38 -9.25 -21.89
C THR A 7 2.41 -10.75 -21.63
N PHE A 8 1.24 -11.33 -21.39
CA PHE A 8 1.07 -12.79 -21.22
C PHE A 8 -0.23 -13.26 -21.87
N LYS A 9 -0.38 -14.56 -22.09
CA LYS A 9 -1.58 -15.13 -22.71
C LYS A 9 -2.69 -15.30 -21.67
N GLY A 10 -3.88 -14.77 -21.95
CA GLY A 10 -5.09 -14.96 -21.14
C GLY A 10 -5.80 -16.29 -21.43
N HIS A 11 -6.94 -16.52 -20.78
CA HIS A 11 -7.70 -17.78 -20.89
C HIS A 11 -8.13 -18.13 -22.32
N SER A 12 -8.35 -17.11 -23.15
CA SER A 12 -8.78 -17.23 -24.55
C SER A 12 -7.61 -17.34 -25.54
N GLY A 13 -6.37 -17.27 -25.06
CA GLY A 13 -5.17 -17.14 -25.89
C GLY A 13 -4.90 -15.72 -26.39
N ALA A 14 -5.73 -14.74 -26.02
CA ALA A 14 -5.47 -13.32 -26.28
C ALA A 14 -4.27 -12.80 -25.46
N ASP A 15 -3.57 -11.79 -25.98
CA ASP A 15 -2.51 -11.10 -25.25
C ASP A 15 -3.10 -10.14 -24.22
N LEU A 16 -2.76 -10.34 -22.94
CA LEU A 16 -3.13 -9.47 -21.85
C LEU A 16 -2.01 -8.49 -21.52
N SER A 17 -2.37 -7.21 -21.46
CA SER A 17 -1.48 -6.12 -21.11
C SER A 17 -1.39 -5.98 -19.60
N ALA A 18 -0.17 -6.06 -19.09
CA ALA A 18 0.10 -6.04 -17.66
C ALA A 18 1.20 -5.05 -17.29
N ARG A 19 1.22 -4.74 -16.00
CA ARG A 19 2.21 -3.95 -15.29
C ARG A 19 2.66 -4.73 -14.08
N PHE A 20 3.98 -4.77 -13.88
CA PHE A 20 4.56 -5.42 -12.72
C PHE A 20 5.33 -4.41 -11.89
N ASP A 21 4.73 -4.03 -10.76
CA ASP A 21 5.32 -3.18 -9.76
C ASP A 21 6.34 -4.01 -8.97
N ARG A 22 7.59 -3.96 -9.41
CA ARG A 22 8.70 -4.68 -8.76
C ARG A 22 9.10 -3.97 -7.46
N PRO A 23 9.34 -4.72 -6.38
CA PRO A 23 10.08 -4.20 -5.26
C PRO A 23 11.48 -3.82 -5.76
N ALA A 24 11.98 -2.64 -5.39
CA ALA A 24 13.36 -2.29 -5.73
C ALA A 24 14.39 -3.03 -4.83
N GLY A 25 13.93 -3.86 -3.88
CA GLY A 25 14.75 -4.76 -3.07
C GLY A 25 14.44 -6.23 -3.41
N PRO A 26 14.90 -7.21 -2.61
CA PRO A 26 14.56 -8.60 -2.86
C PRO A 26 13.03 -8.79 -2.76
N GLN A 27 12.46 -9.42 -3.78
CA GLN A 27 11.07 -9.81 -3.79
C GLN A 27 10.86 -10.99 -2.84
N GLN A 28 9.94 -10.82 -1.90
CA GLN A 28 9.66 -11.78 -0.83
C GLN A 28 8.31 -12.48 -1.02
N ALA A 29 7.39 -11.82 -1.71
CA ALA A 29 6.11 -12.37 -2.11
C ALA A 29 5.67 -11.75 -3.43
N THR A 30 4.65 -12.36 -4.05
CA THR A 30 4.01 -11.84 -5.25
C THR A 30 2.50 -11.76 -5.04
N ALA A 31 1.90 -10.69 -5.54
CA ALA A 31 0.46 -10.46 -5.54
C ALA A 31 -0.06 -10.28 -6.97
N ILE A 32 -1.30 -10.71 -7.20
CA ILE A 32 -2.07 -10.30 -8.38
C ILE A 32 -3.14 -9.32 -7.90
N PHE A 33 -3.25 -8.18 -8.59
CA PHE A 33 -4.34 -7.24 -8.39
C PHE A 33 -5.24 -7.23 -9.63
N ALA A 34 -6.42 -7.83 -9.50
CA ALA A 34 -7.50 -7.80 -10.48
C ALA A 34 -8.43 -6.59 -10.24
N HIS A 35 -8.44 -5.62 -11.15
CA HIS A 35 -9.18 -4.36 -11.00
C HIS A 35 -10.66 -4.48 -11.44
N CYS A 36 -11.41 -3.37 -11.36
CA CYS A 36 -12.83 -3.35 -11.73
C CYS A 36 -13.10 -3.53 -13.23
N PHE A 37 -14.32 -3.96 -13.55
CA PHE A 37 -14.83 -4.29 -14.89
C PHE A 37 -14.80 -3.14 -15.91
N THR A 38 -14.74 -1.88 -15.46
CA THR A 38 -14.70 -0.69 -16.32
C THR A 38 -13.44 0.15 -16.13
N CYS A 39 -12.59 -0.29 -15.21
CA CYS A 39 -11.34 0.33 -14.89
C CYS A 39 -10.27 -0.08 -15.89
N SER A 40 -9.16 0.64 -15.88
CA SER A 40 -7.89 0.11 -16.34
C SER A 40 -7.06 -0.35 -15.14
N LYS A 41 -6.01 -1.11 -15.40
CA LYS A 41 -4.94 -1.37 -14.43
C LYS A 41 -4.35 -0.10 -13.81
N ASP A 42 -4.57 1.07 -14.41
CA ASP A 42 -3.96 2.35 -14.06
C ASP A 42 -4.84 3.22 -13.14
N ILE A 43 -5.91 2.68 -12.54
CA ILE A 43 -6.69 3.45 -11.55
C ILE A 43 -5.79 3.89 -10.37
N PRO A 44 -5.98 5.12 -9.85
CA PRO A 44 -5.12 5.67 -8.80
C PRO A 44 -5.02 4.76 -7.56
N ALA A 45 -6.14 4.19 -7.11
CA ALA A 45 -6.18 3.27 -5.99
C ALA A 45 -5.31 2.02 -6.22
N ALA A 46 -5.38 1.41 -7.41
CA ALA A 46 -4.57 0.23 -7.73
C ALA A 46 -3.08 0.55 -7.79
N ARG A 47 -2.70 1.71 -8.35
CA ARG A 47 -1.30 2.16 -8.38
C ARG A 47 -0.75 2.40 -6.97
N ARG A 48 -1.51 3.08 -6.10
CA ARG A 48 -1.11 3.35 -4.71
C ARG A 48 -0.94 2.06 -3.90
N ILE A 49 -1.94 1.18 -3.94
CA ILE A 49 -1.87 -0.12 -3.27
C ILE A 49 -0.70 -0.95 -3.80
N ALA A 50 -0.50 -1.01 -5.13
CA ALA A 50 0.61 -1.76 -5.72
C ALA A 50 1.97 -1.19 -5.31
N GLY A 51 2.14 0.14 -5.34
CA GLY A 51 3.36 0.81 -4.91
C GLY A 51 3.67 0.55 -3.44
N ARG A 52 2.67 0.65 -2.57
CA ARG A 52 2.80 0.38 -1.14
C ARG A 52 3.25 -1.05 -0.86
N LEU A 53 2.65 -2.04 -1.53
CA LEU A 53 3.01 -3.45 -1.37
C LEU A 53 4.41 -3.73 -1.95
N ALA A 54 4.76 -3.12 -3.08
CA ALA A 54 6.11 -3.20 -3.66
C ALA A 54 7.17 -2.63 -2.71
N ALA A 55 6.87 -1.55 -2.00
CA ALA A 55 7.75 -0.98 -0.97
C ALA A 55 8.01 -1.97 0.19
N MET A 56 7.07 -2.88 0.48
CA MET A 56 7.23 -3.94 1.49
C MET A 56 7.98 -5.18 0.98
N GLY A 57 8.38 -5.24 -0.29
CA GLY A 57 8.97 -6.44 -0.87
C GLY A 57 7.97 -7.37 -1.55
N ILE A 58 6.73 -6.93 -1.81
CA ILE A 58 5.70 -7.73 -2.48
C ILE A 58 5.56 -7.24 -3.92
N GLY A 59 5.99 -8.04 -4.91
CA GLY A 59 5.79 -7.68 -6.32
C GLY A 59 4.32 -7.78 -6.71
N VAL A 60 3.79 -6.77 -7.39
CA VAL A 60 2.36 -6.72 -7.72
C VAL A 60 2.16 -6.72 -9.23
N LEU A 61 1.45 -7.74 -9.73
CA LEU A 61 1.00 -7.79 -11.12
C LEU A 61 -0.41 -7.19 -11.23
N ARG A 62 -0.53 -6.07 -11.93
CA ARG A 62 -1.80 -5.48 -12.37
C ARG A 62 -1.96 -5.76 -13.86
N PHE A 63 -3.13 -6.19 -14.31
CA PHE A 63 -3.35 -6.47 -15.73
C PHE A 63 -4.75 -6.05 -16.16
N ASP A 64 -4.88 -5.68 -17.44
CA ASP A 64 -6.18 -5.44 -18.06
C ASP A 64 -6.78 -6.82 -18.46
N PHE A 65 -8.00 -7.15 -18.04
CA PHE A 65 -8.67 -8.41 -18.45
C PHE A 65 -8.86 -8.50 -19.97
N THR A 66 -9.15 -9.69 -20.49
CA THR A 66 -9.45 -9.89 -21.92
C THR A 66 -10.51 -8.88 -22.38
N GLY A 67 -10.24 -8.20 -23.50
CA GLY A 67 -11.13 -7.19 -24.10
C GLY A 67 -11.23 -5.86 -23.35
N LEU A 68 -10.46 -5.65 -22.26
CA LEU A 68 -10.37 -4.38 -21.55
C LEU A 68 -9.04 -3.68 -21.79
N GLY A 69 -9.06 -2.35 -21.73
CA GLY A 69 -7.86 -1.52 -21.73
C GLY A 69 -6.99 -1.76 -22.96
N HIS A 70 -5.76 -2.23 -22.74
CA HIS A 70 -4.80 -2.54 -23.80
C HIS A 70 -4.68 -4.04 -24.10
N SER A 71 -5.52 -4.87 -23.48
CA SER A 71 -5.56 -6.31 -23.73
C SER A 71 -6.36 -6.63 -24.99
N GLY A 72 -5.92 -7.65 -25.72
CA GLY A 72 -6.63 -8.15 -26.89
C GLY A 72 -7.92 -8.89 -26.53
N GLY A 73 -8.69 -9.26 -27.56
CA GLY A 73 -9.95 -9.99 -27.43
C GLY A 73 -11.20 -9.10 -27.39
N GLU A 74 -12.36 -9.71 -27.30
CA GLU A 74 -13.66 -9.02 -27.26
C GLU A 74 -14.33 -9.22 -25.90
N PHE A 75 -14.48 -8.11 -25.16
CA PHE A 75 -15.03 -8.11 -23.81
C PHE A 75 -16.43 -8.72 -23.69
N GLY A 76 -17.31 -8.42 -24.66
CA GLY A 76 -18.69 -8.92 -24.68
C GLY A 76 -18.80 -10.45 -24.80
N ASN A 77 -17.72 -11.11 -25.22
CA ASN A 77 -17.62 -12.57 -25.34
C ASN A 77 -16.89 -13.22 -24.16
N THR A 78 -16.27 -12.43 -23.27
CA THR A 78 -15.54 -12.95 -22.11
C THR A 78 -16.40 -12.86 -20.85
N GLY A 79 -17.01 -14.01 -20.50
CA GLY A 79 -17.79 -14.23 -19.28
C GLY A 79 -17.03 -13.92 -17.99
N PHE A 80 -17.74 -13.96 -16.85
CA PHE A 80 -17.11 -13.94 -15.52
C PHE A 80 -16.13 -15.11 -15.33
N SER A 81 -16.47 -16.29 -15.82
CA SER A 81 -15.59 -17.47 -15.86
C SER A 81 -14.31 -17.22 -16.67
N GLY A 82 -14.39 -16.41 -17.74
CA GLY A 82 -13.23 -15.99 -18.52
C GLY A 82 -12.28 -15.11 -17.70
N GLN A 83 -12.82 -14.21 -16.86
CA GLN A 83 -12.01 -13.39 -15.96
C GLN A 83 -11.33 -14.22 -14.87
N VAL A 84 -12.05 -15.20 -14.31
CA VAL A 84 -11.45 -16.17 -13.40
C VAL A 84 -10.29 -16.90 -14.10
N GLY A 85 -10.50 -17.32 -15.35
CA GLY A 85 -9.45 -17.93 -16.18
C GLY A 85 -8.27 -16.99 -16.48
N ASP A 86 -8.50 -15.69 -16.66
CA ASP A 86 -7.41 -14.71 -16.85
C ASP A 86 -6.57 -14.55 -15.58
N ILE A 87 -7.20 -14.62 -14.39
CA ILE A 87 -6.47 -14.60 -13.11
C ILE A 87 -5.65 -15.89 -12.94
N GLU A 88 -6.20 -17.05 -13.33
CA GLU A 88 -5.46 -18.31 -13.37
C GLU A 88 -4.26 -18.21 -14.31
N ALA A 89 -4.45 -17.69 -15.53
CA ALA A 89 -3.38 -17.51 -16.51
C ALA A 89 -2.30 -16.53 -16.03
N ALA A 90 -2.69 -15.46 -15.31
CA ALA A 90 -1.77 -14.53 -14.69
C ALA A 90 -0.94 -15.22 -13.58
N ALA A 91 -1.57 -16.10 -12.79
CA ALA A 91 -0.89 -16.87 -11.76
C ALA A 91 0.09 -17.89 -12.33
N ASP A 92 -0.30 -18.60 -13.40
CA ASP A 92 0.56 -19.54 -14.12
C ASP A 92 1.76 -18.82 -14.75
N TYR A 93 1.53 -17.68 -15.41
CA TYR A 93 2.60 -16.85 -15.93
C TYR A 93 3.61 -16.46 -14.84
N LEU A 94 3.14 -15.97 -13.69
CA LEU A 94 4.01 -15.60 -12.58
C LEU A 94 4.75 -16.82 -12.00
N LYS A 95 4.09 -17.97 -11.91
CA LYS A 95 4.67 -19.23 -11.45
C LYS A 95 5.80 -19.70 -12.36
N ASP A 96 5.61 -19.62 -13.67
CA ASP A 96 6.64 -19.97 -14.68
C ASP A 96 7.87 -19.06 -14.60
N GLN A 97 7.69 -17.82 -14.14
CA GLN A 97 8.79 -16.90 -13.85
C GLN A 97 9.42 -17.10 -12.45
N GLY A 98 9.03 -18.14 -11.71
CA GLY A 98 9.50 -18.38 -10.34
C GLY A 98 8.93 -17.42 -9.30
N MET A 99 7.84 -16.71 -9.64
CA MET A 99 7.22 -15.66 -8.83
C MET A 99 5.77 -16.01 -8.45
N ALA A 100 5.47 -17.29 -8.19
CA ALA A 100 4.12 -17.77 -7.89
C ALA A 100 3.40 -16.87 -6.86
N PRO A 101 2.17 -16.42 -7.15
CA PRO A 101 1.45 -15.49 -6.28
C PRO A 101 1.06 -16.16 -4.96
N THR A 102 1.08 -15.37 -3.88
CA THR A 102 0.62 -15.81 -2.55
C THR A 102 -0.46 -14.88 -1.99
N LEU A 103 -0.71 -13.75 -2.65
CA LEU A 103 -1.75 -12.77 -2.34
C LEU A 103 -2.59 -12.49 -3.59
N LEU A 104 -3.91 -12.48 -3.44
CA LEU A 104 -4.82 -11.95 -4.46
C LEU A 104 -5.50 -10.70 -3.93
N ILE A 105 -5.62 -9.68 -4.76
CA ILE A 105 -6.32 -8.44 -4.46
C ILE A 105 -7.33 -8.22 -5.57
N GLY A 106 -8.58 -7.95 -5.22
CA GLY A 106 -9.62 -7.71 -6.20
C GLY A 106 -10.48 -6.51 -5.84
N HIS A 107 -10.75 -5.65 -6.81
CA HIS A 107 -11.64 -4.50 -6.64
C HIS A 107 -12.93 -4.67 -7.45
N SER A 108 -14.07 -4.34 -6.84
CA SER A 108 -15.40 -4.48 -7.45
C SER A 108 -15.63 -5.92 -7.97
N LEU A 109 -16.05 -6.09 -9.22
CA LEU A 109 -16.17 -7.40 -9.87
C LEU A 109 -14.85 -8.19 -9.90
N GLY A 110 -13.69 -7.53 -9.96
CA GLY A 110 -12.39 -8.18 -9.79
C GLY A 110 -12.25 -8.84 -8.42
N GLY A 111 -12.89 -8.28 -7.39
CA GLY A 111 -13.03 -8.86 -6.05
C GLY A 111 -13.79 -10.18 -6.06
N ALA A 112 -14.93 -10.23 -6.74
CA ALA A 112 -15.67 -11.48 -6.94
C ALA A 112 -14.84 -12.51 -7.73
N ALA A 113 -14.14 -12.07 -8.77
CA ALA A 113 -13.31 -12.93 -9.62
C ALA A 113 -12.12 -13.54 -8.85
N VAL A 114 -11.39 -12.77 -8.03
CA VAL A 114 -10.28 -13.33 -7.23
C VAL A 114 -10.77 -14.32 -6.19
N LEU A 115 -11.94 -14.08 -5.57
CA LEU A 115 -12.55 -15.05 -4.65
C LEU A 115 -12.88 -16.36 -5.35
N ALA A 116 -13.44 -16.29 -6.57
CA ALA A 116 -13.72 -17.46 -7.40
C ALA A 116 -12.44 -18.19 -7.86
N ALA A 117 -11.38 -17.46 -8.19
CA ALA A 117 -10.10 -18.00 -8.66
C ALA A 117 -9.28 -18.65 -7.54
N THR A 118 -9.43 -18.21 -6.29
CA THR A 118 -8.53 -18.60 -5.18
C THR A 118 -8.40 -20.11 -5.02
N GLY A 119 -9.51 -20.86 -5.14
CA GLY A 119 -9.49 -22.32 -4.98
C GLY A 119 -8.85 -23.10 -6.15
N ARG A 120 -8.50 -22.41 -7.24
CA ARG A 120 -7.92 -22.97 -8.47
C ARG A 120 -6.44 -22.65 -8.60
N ILE A 121 -5.91 -21.77 -7.74
CA ILE A 121 -4.51 -21.34 -7.76
C ILE A 121 -3.83 -21.87 -6.50
N ASP A 122 -2.81 -22.71 -6.70
CA ASP A 122 -2.03 -23.26 -5.60
C ASP A 122 -1.19 -22.17 -4.91
N GLY A 123 -1.08 -22.25 -3.59
CA GLY A 123 -0.17 -21.40 -2.81
C GLY A 123 -0.73 -20.03 -2.38
N ILE A 124 -1.97 -19.69 -2.73
CA ILE A 124 -2.62 -18.48 -2.21
C ILE A 124 -2.80 -18.59 -0.69
N ARG A 125 -2.22 -17.63 0.04
CA ARG A 125 -2.27 -17.55 1.51
C ARG A 125 -3.26 -16.49 2.00
N ALA A 126 -3.46 -15.44 1.20
CA ALA A 126 -4.25 -14.28 1.56
C ALA A 126 -5.03 -13.73 0.36
N VAL A 127 -6.23 -13.21 0.61
CA VAL A 127 -7.11 -12.56 -0.37
C VAL A 127 -7.65 -11.27 0.23
N ALA A 128 -7.52 -10.15 -0.47
CA ALA A 128 -8.13 -8.88 -0.10
C ALA A 128 -9.15 -8.45 -1.17
N THR A 129 -10.32 -8.02 -0.74
CA THR A 129 -11.37 -7.52 -1.64
C THR A 129 -11.75 -6.10 -1.27
N LEU A 130 -11.91 -5.23 -2.27
CA LEU A 130 -12.30 -3.83 -2.13
C LEU A 130 -13.62 -3.61 -2.89
N GLY A 131 -14.70 -3.24 -2.20
CA GLY A 131 -15.96 -2.94 -2.88
C GLY A 131 -16.59 -4.13 -3.62
N ALA A 132 -16.31 -5.36 -3.20
CA ALA A 132 -16.66 -6.56 -3.97
C ALA A 132 -18.13 -6.97 -3.81
N PRO A 133 -18.82 -7.36 -4.90
CA PRO A 133 -20.15 -7.92 -4.81
C PRO A 133 -20.12 -9.39 -4.34
N PHE A 134 -21.06 -9.77 -3.49
CA PHE A 134 -21.24 -11.16 -3.04
C PHE A 134 -21.94 -12.01 -4.10
N ASP A 135 -22.91 -11.41 -4.79
CA ASP A 135 -23.57 -12.00 -5.94
C ASP A 135 -23.30 -11.08 -7.14
N PRO A 136 -22.33 -11.44 -8.00
CA PRO A 136 -22.01 -10.61 -9.15
C PRO A 136 -23.19 -10.46 -10.13
N ALA A 137 -24.21 -11.34 -10.11
CA ALA A 137 -25.41 -11.17 -10.94
C ALA A 137 -26.32 -10.06 -10.38
N HIS A 138 -26.48 -9.99 -9.05
CA HIS A 138 -27.22 -8.91 -8.40
C HIS A 138 -26.51 -7.55 -8.49
N ALA A 139 -25.18 -7.53 -8.53
CA ALA A 139 -24.42 -6.30 -8.76
C ALA A 139 -24.71 -5.67 -10.13
N LEU A 140 -24.98 -6.52 -11.13
CA LEU A 140 -25.47 -6.09 -12.45
C LEU A 140 -26.96 -5.67 -12.40
N GLY A 141 -27.67 -5.92 -11.30
CA GLY A 141 -29.07 -5.56 -11.08
C GLY A 141 -29.35 -4.05 -11.07
N HIS A 142 -28.33 -3.21 -10.82
CA HIS A 142 -28.40 -1.77 -11.07
C HIS A 142 -28.66 -1.42 -12.55
N PHE A 143 -28.57 -2.41 -13.46
CA PHE A 143 -28.88 -2.31 -14.89
C PHE A 143 -30.26 -2.87 -15.27
N SER A 144 -31.23 -2.89 -14.35
CA SER A 144 -32.53 -3.58 -14.52
C SER A 144 -33.20 -3.37 -15.89
N ALA A 145 -33.18 -2.15 -16.43
CA ALA A 145 -33.73 -1.85 -17.77
C ALA A 145 -32.96 -2.53 -18.91
N ALA A 146 -31.62 -2.60 -18.82
CA ALA A 146 -30.77 -3.25 -19.80
C ALA A 146 -30.77 -4.78 -19.66
N LEU A 147 -30.96 -5.32 -18.45
CA LEU A 147 -31.00 -6.78 -18.23
C LEU A 147 -32.16 -7.46 -18.97
N ASP A 148 -33.34 -6.85 -18.97
CA ASP A 148 -34.48 -7.36 -19.73
C ASP A 148 -34.23 -7.28 -21.24
N GLN A 149 -33.54 -6.24 -21.70
CA GLN A 149 -33.11 -6.12 -23.09
C GLN A 149 -32.09 -7.21 -23.44
N ILE A 150 -31.04 -7.40 -22.63
CA ILE A 150 -30.01 -8.42 -22.86
C ILE A 150 -30.63 -9.83 -22.90
N ARG A 151 -31.57 -10.12 -21.99
CA ARG A 151 -32.27 -11.42 -21.96
C ARG A 151 -33.08 -11.66 -23.23
N ARG A 152 -33.75 -10.63 -23.76
CA ARG A 152 -34.55 -10.70 -25.00
C ARG A 152 -33.70 -10.73 -26.27
N ASP A 153 -32.77 -9.79 -26.39
CA ASP A 153 -32.04 -9.49 -27.64
C ASP A 153 -30.70 -10.24 -27.72
N GLY A 154 -30.33 -10.98 -26.67
CA GLY A 154 -29.07 -11.73 -26.57
C GLY A 154 -27.86 -10.87 -26.21
N LYS A 155 -27.96 -9.54 -26.33
CA LYS A 155 -26.94 -8.56 -25.93
C LYS A 155 -27.58 -7.22 -25.64
N GLY A 156 -26.89 -6.36 -24.90
CA GLY A 156 -27.36 -5.02 -24.57
C GLY A 156 -26.28 -4.17 -23.93
N GLU A 157 -26.46 -2.86 -23.99
CA GLU A 157 -25.50 -1.89 -23.50
C GLU A 157 -25.76 -1.56 -22.03
N VAL A 158 -24.71 -1.61 -21.20
CA VAL A 158 -24.73 -1.20 -19.80
C VAL A 158 -23.68 -0.11 -19.57
N SER A 159 -23.94 0.80 -18.64
CA SER A 159 -22.97 1.85 -18.27
C SER A 159 -22.55 1.68 -16.81
N LEU A 160 -21.25 1.44 -16.55
CA LEU A 160 -20.72 1.35 -15.19
C LEU A 160 -19.55 2.32 -15.02
N ALA A 161 -19.61 3.16 -13.98
CA ALA A 161 -18.65 4.23 -13.71
C ALA A 161 -18.39 5.16 -14.93
N GLY A 162 -19.45 5.51 -15.66
CA GLY A 162 -19.40 6.46 -16.78
C GLY A 162 -18.93 5.91 -18.12
N ARG A 163 -18.72 4.59 -18.25
CA ARG A 163 -18.34 3.93 -19.52
C ARG A 163 -19.38 2.90 -19.94
N SER A 164 -19.76 2.92 -21.21
CA SER A 164 -20.73 1.98 -21.80
C SER A 164 -20.06 0.74 -22.39
N PHE A 165 -20.65 -0.43 -22.18
CA PHE A 165 -20.18 -1.73 -22.68
C PHE A 165 -21.34 -2.57 -23.15
N THR A 166 -21.12 -3.38 -24.19
CA THR A 166 -22.09 -4.41 -24.60
C THR A 166 -21.86 -5.69 -23.82
N ILE A 167 -22.88 -6.14 -23.08
CA ILE A 167 -22.91 -7.40 -22.36
C ILE A 167 -23.79 -8.40 -23.13
N SER A 168 -23.35 -9.66 -23.23
CA SER A 168 -24.11 -10.77 -23.81
C SER A 168 -24.99 -11.47 -22.77
N ARG A 169 -26.02 -12.19 -23.23
CA ARG A 169 -26.84 -13.04 -22.37
C ARG A 169 -26.01 -14.17 -21.77
N GLU A 170 -25.09 -14.73 -22.54
CA GLU A 170 -24.16 -15.76 -22.09
C GLU A 170 -23.32 -15.29 -20.90
N PHE A 171 -22.88 -14.03 -20.91
CA PHE A 171 -22.21 -13.41 -19.76
C PHE A 171 -23.12 -13.39 -18.51
N LEU A 172 -24.37 -12.96 -18.64
CA LEU A 172 -25.32 -12.93 -17.51
C LEU A 172 -25.58 -14.32 -16.93
N ASP A 173 -25.73 -15.33 -17.80
CA ASP A 173 -25.97 -16.71 -17.40
C ASP A 173 -24.75 -17.30 -16.67
N ASP A 174 -23.54 -16.97 -17.11
CA ASP A 174 -22.27 -17.41 -16.51
C ASP A 174 -22.04 -16.79 -15.12
N VAL A 175 -22.33 -15.49 -14.97
CA VAL A 175 -22.29 -14.80 -13.68
C VAL A 175 -23.29 -15.41 -12.70
N SER A 176 -24.52 -15.69 -13.15
CA SER A 176 -25.61 -16.21 -12.30
C SER A 176 -25.36 -17.63 -11.79
N LYS A 177 -24.53 -18.42 -12.48
CA LYS A 177 -24.14 -19.79 -12.06
C LYS A 177 -23.02 -19.79 -11.02
N SER A 178 -22.28 -18.69 -10.90
CA SER A 178 -21.10 -18.58 -10.05
C SER A 178 -21.47 -18.23 -8.60
N SER A 179 -21.87 -19.23 -7.81
CA SER A 179 -22.19 -19.03 -6.38
C SER A 179 -20.91 -18.86 -5.54
N LEU A 180 -20.54 -17.61 -5.22
CA LEU A 180 -19.42 -17.32 -4.31
C LEU A 180 -19.61 -17.92 -2.91
N GLY A 181 -20.86 -18.11 -2.47
CA GLY A 181 -21.16 -18.63 -1.14
C GLY A 181 -20.55 -20.00 -0.85
N GLN A 182 -20.50 -20.92 -1.83
CA GLN A 182 -19.84 -22.21 -1.64
C GLN A 182 -18.31 -22.10 -1.63
N THR A 183 -17.76 -21.25 -2.51
CA THR A 183 -16.34 -20.97 -2.60
C THR A 183 -15.81 -20.38 -1.29
N LEU A 184 -16.50 -19.39 -0.73
CA LEU A 184 -16.14 -18.72 0.52
C LEU A 184 -16.13 -19.68 1.72
N ARG A 185 -17.08 -20.62 1.79
CA ARG A 185 -17.12 -21.64 2.86
C ARG A 185 -15.94 -22.61 2.81
N LYS A 186 -15.37 -22.82 1.63
CA LYS A 186 -14.23 -23.72 1.37
C LYS A 186 -12.90 -22.97 1.22
N LEU A 187 -12.91 -21.64 1.35
CA LEU A 187 -11.72 -20.80 1.19
C LEU A 187 -10.65 -21.22 2.20
N LYS A 188 -9.46 -21.55 1.69
CA LYS A 188 -8.29 -21.96 2.50
C LYS A 188 -7.22 -20.86 2.56
N ALA A 189 -7.66 -19.60 2.49
CA ALA A 189 -6.81 -18.41 2.55
C ALA A 189 -7.38 -17.42 3.57
N ALA A 190 -6.53 -16.58 4.14
CA ALA A 190 -6.99 -15.48 4.97
C ALA A 190 -7.75 -14.46 4.11
N LEU A 191 -8.87 -13.95 4.61
CA LEU A 191 -9.71 -13.01 3.87
C LEU A 191 -9.75 -11.63 4.55
N LEU A 192 -9.47 -10.58 3.79
CA LEU A 192 -9.74 -9.19 4.17
C LEU A 192 -10.83 -8.62 3.26
N VAL A 193 -11.94 -8.22 3.85
CA VAL A 193 -13.03 -7.53 3.15
C VAL A 193 -12.96 -6.05 3.50
N MET A 194 -12.81 -5.21 2.48
CA MET A 194 -12.79 -3.75 2.62
C MET A 194 -13.92 -3.14 1.81
N HIS A 195 -14.73 -2.27 2.43
CA HIS A 195 -15.91 -1.72 1.76
C HIS A 195 -16.32 -0.37 2.35
N ALA A 196 -16.74 0.57 1.51
CA ALA A 196 -17.26 1.85 1.97
C ALA A 196 -18.76 1.71 2.34
N PRO A 197 -19.20 2.18 3.53
CA PRO A 197 -20.62 2.25 3.88
C PRO A 197 -21.47 3.08 2.94
N ARG A 198 -20.87 4.05 2.23
CA ARG A 198 -21.54 4.96 1.29
C ARG A 198 -21.36 4.57 -0.19
N ASP A 199 -20.93 3.33 -0.45
CA ASP A 199 -20.78 2.83 -1.81
C ASP A 199 -22.15 2.76 -2.52
N GLU A 200 -22.35 3.65 -3.50
CA GLU A 200 -23.59 3.76 -4.27
C GLU A 200 -23.68 2.73 -5.42
N VAL A 201 -22.59 2.02 -5.72
CA VAL A 201 -22.50 1.05 -6.83
C VAL A 201 -22.67 -0.38 -6.31
N VAL A 202 -22.02 -0.70 -5.19
CA VAL A 202 -22.13 -2.00 -4.53
C VAL A 202 -22.41 -1.78 -3.05
N SER A 203 -23.64 -2.02 -2.61
CA SER A 203 -24.02 -1.87 -1.19
C SER A 203 -23.07 -2.65 -0.27
N ILE A 204 -22.75 -2.05 0.89
CA ILE A 204 -21.99 -2.66 1.99
C ILE A 204 -22.58 -3.99 2.49
N ASP A 205 -23.86 -4.27 2.21
CA ASP A 205 -24.48 -5.57 2.50
C ASP A 205 -23.74 -6.73 1.81
N ASN A 206 -23.12 -6.47 0.65
CA ASN A 206 -22.28 -7.44 -0.04
C ASN A 206 -21.05 -7.82 0.78
N ALA A 207 -20.38 -6.84 1.40
CA ALA A 207 -19.25 -7.12 2.29
C ALA A 207 -19.68 -7.95 3.50
N SER A 208 -20.85 -7.63 4.08
CA SER A 208 -21.44 -8.41 5.17
C SER A 208 -21.70 -9.85 4.74
N ALA A 209 -22.28 -10.07 3.56
CA ALA A 209 -22.55 -11.40 3.02
C ALA A 209 -21.26 -12.19 2.75
N ILE A 210 -20.24 -11.57 2.14
CA ILE A 210 -18.92 -12.17 1.93
C ILE A 210 -18.30 -12.58 3.28
N PHE A 211 -18.27 -11.65 4.24
CA PHE A 211 -17.68 -11.88 5.55
C PHE A 211 -18.41 -12.99 6.32
N LEU A 212 -19.74 -13.02 6.30
CA LEU A 212 -20.53 -14.05 6.99
C LEU A 212 -20.38 -15.43 6.33
N ALA A 213 -20.29 -15.51 5.00
CA ALA A 213 -20.11 -16.77 4.28
C ALA A 213 -18.72 -17.39 4.45
N ALA A 214 -17.68 -16.57 4.62
CA ALA A 214 -16.30 -17.03 4.79
C ALA A 214 -16.05 -17.67 6.18
N ARG A 215 -15.03 -18.53 6.29
CA ARG A 215 -14.51 -19.04 7.57
C ARG A 215 -13.30 -18.23 8.02
N HIS A 216 -12.90 -18.38 9.28
CA HIS A 216 -11.67 -17.76 9.78
C HIS A 216 -10.41 -18.38 9.15
N PRO A 217 -9.31 -17.61 9.01
CA PRO A 217 -9.17 -16.20 9.41
C PRO A 217 -9.79 -15.22 8.40
N LYS A 218 -10.64 -14.32 8.91
CA LYS A 218 -11.35 -13.31 8.13
C LYS A 218 -11.40 -11.98 8.88
N SER A 219 -11.33 -10.88 8.15
CA SER A 219 -11.31 -9.50 8.65
C SER A 219 -12.23 -8.63 7.81
N PHE A 220 -12.83 -7.62 8.43
CA PHE A 220 -13.64 -6.61 7.76
C PHE A 220 -13.17 -5.22 8.18
N VAL A 221 -12.98 -4.32 7.22
CA VAL A 221 -12.55 -2.93 7.42
C VAL A 221 -13.43 -2.02 6.59
N THR A 222 -13.98 -0.97 7.19
CA THR A 222 -14.76 0.04 6.46
C THR A 222 -13.85 1.09 5.85
N LEU A 223 -14.17 1.54 4.63
CA LEU A 223 -13.50 2.67 3.96
C LEU A 223 -14.20 4.03 4.21
N ASP A 224 -15.11 4.07 5.18
CA ASP A 224 -15.87 5.25 5.61
C ASP A 224 -16.50 6.07 4.46
N THR A 225 -15.94 7.24 4.14
CA THR A 225 -16.48 8.18 3.17
C THR A 225 -16.03 7.91 1.73
N ALA A 226 -15.17 6.91 1.49
CA ALA A 226 -14.68 6.60 0.16
C ALA A 226 -15.81 6.27 -0.83
N ASP A 227 -15.64 6.68 -2.08
CA ASP A 227 -16.52 6.25 -3.17
C ASP A 227 -16.16 4.82 -3.64
N HIS A 228 -16.97 4.28 -4.57
CA HIS A 228 -16.75 2.92 -5.07
C HIS A 228 -15.36 2.73 -5.70
N LEU A 229 -14.81 3.77 -6.34
CA LEU A 229 -13.53 3.71 -7.05
C LEU A 229 -12.33 4.01 -6.14
N ILE A 230 -12.57 4.41 -4.89
CA ILE A 230 -11.55 4.87 -3.94
C ILE A 230 -10.73 5.99 -4.61
N SER A 231 -11.44 6.97 -5.16
CA SER A 231 -10.84 8.08 -5.92
C SER A 231 -10.06 9.06 -5.04
N ASP A 232 -10.50 9.19 -3.78
CA ASP A 232 -9.82 9.97 -2.76
C ASP A 232 -8.43 9.38 -2.42
N PRO A 233 -7.35 10.18 -2.52
CA PRO A 233 -5.99 9.71 -2.22
C PRO A 233 -5.80 9.20 -0.79
N GLU A 234 -6.39 9.86 0.21
CA GLU A 234 -6.23 9.50 1.63
C GLU A 234 -6.90 8.14 1.91
N ALA A 235 -8.10 7.92 1.37
CA ALA A 235 -8.78 6.62 1.44
C ALA A 235 -7.99 5.51 0.74
N ALA A 236 -7.35 5.80 -0.40
CA ALA A 236 -6.50 4.84 -1.10
C ALA A 236 -5.23 4.50 -0.30
N GLU A 237 -4.58 5.48 0.31
CA GLU A 237 -3.42 5.27 1.20
C GLU A 237 -3.80 4.48 2.46
N TYR A 238 -4.96 4.80 3.05
CA TYR A 238 -5.51 4.02 4.16
C TYR A 238 -5.71 2.55 3.76
N ALA A 239 -6.36 2.30 2.62
CA ALA A 239 -6.58 0.94 2.12
C ALA A 239 -5.26 0.22 1.86
N ALA A 240 -4.29 0.90 1.22
CA ALA A 240 -2.97 0.37 0.96
C ALA A 240 -2.25 -0.01 2.26
N GLY A 241 -2.24 0.86 3.27
CA GLY A 241 -1.64 0.63 4.58
C GLY A 241 -2.26 -0.54 5.34
N VAL A 242 -3.60 -0.65 5.32
CA VAL A 242 -4.32 -1.76 5.94
C VAL A 242 -3.99 -3.08 5.24
N ILE A 243 -4.06 -3.15 3.91
CA ILE A 243 -3.76 -4.37 3.15
C ILE A 243 -2.31 -4.79 3.39
N ALA A 244 -1.38 -3.83 3.32
CA ALA A 244 0.04 -4.01 3.62
C ALA A 244 0.27 -4.66 4.98
N ALA A 245 -0.19 -4.01 6.05
CA ALA A 245 -0.01 -4.49 7.41
C ALA A 245 -0.69 -5.86 7.65
N TRP A 246 -1.92 -6.02 7.14
CA TRP A 246 -2.66 -7.27 7.26
C TRP A 246 -2.00 -8.43 6.50
N ALA A 247 -1.55 -8.20 5.27
CA ALA A 247 -0.90 -9.22 4.45
C ALA A 247 0.40 -9.71 5.09
N GLY A 248 1.18 -8.82 5.72
CA GLY A 248 2.40 -9.17 6.46
C GLY A 248 2.21 -10.21 7.56
N ARG A 249 0.98 -10.42 8.06
CA ARG A 249 0.66 -11.47 9.04
C ARG A 249 0.56 -12.88 8.45
N TYR A 250 0.27 -12.99 7.15
CA TYR A 250 -0.02 -14.25 6.46
C TYR A 250 1.02 -14.60 5.40
N LEU A 251 1.77 -13.61 4.94
CA LEU A 251 2.88 -13.78 4.00
C LEU A 251 4.19 -13.95 4.78
N ASP A 252 5.03 -14.89 4.36
CA ASP A 252 6.37 -15.11 4.93
C ASP A 252 7.35 -14.06 4.40
N ILE A 253 7.16 -12.81 4.84
CA ILE A 253 7.99 -11.64 4.49
C ILE A 253 9.12 -11.55 5.52
N ARG A 254 10.33 -11.96 5.12
CA ARG A 254 11.55 -11.90 5.93
C ARG A 254 12.42 -10.71 5.53
N PRO A 255 12.73 -9.79 6.46
CA PRO A 255 13.66 -8.70 6.19
C PRO A 255 14.95 -9.26 5.60
N PRO A 256 15.41 -8.77 4.43
CA PRO A 256 16.67 -9.19 3.89
C PRO A 256 17.81 -8.78 4.84
N ALA A 257 18.91 -9.53 4.79
CA ALA A 257 20.11 -9.12 5.50
C ALA A 257 20.55 -7.72 5.02
N PRO A 258 21.02 -6.85 5.92
CA PRO A 258 21.56 -5.55 5.52
C PRO A 258 22.71 -5.73 4.52
N PRO A 259 22.78 -4.92 3.46
CA PRO A 259 23.84 -5.04 2.48
C PRO A 259 25.20 -4.64 3.08
N PRO A 260 26.32 -5.14 2.52
CA PRO A 260 27.65 -4.71 2.93
C PRO A 260 27.78 -3.18 2.88
N GLY A 261 28.27 -2.57 3.96
CA GLY A 261 28.42 -1.11 4.06
C GLY A 261 27.19 -0.36 4.60
N ALA A 262 26.04 -1.01 4.76
CA ALA A 262 24.83 -0.40 5.33
C ALA A 262 24.26 -1.27 6.47
N PRO A 263 24.88 -1.28 7.67
CA PRO A 263 24.51 -2.19 8.77
C PRO A 263 23.10 -1.95 9.32
N GLU A 264 22.57 -0.73 9.17
CA GLU A 264 21.20 -0.37 9.56
C GLU A 264 20.17 -0.70 8.46
N GLY A 265 20.62 -1.22 7.32
CA GLY A 265 19.81 -1.46 6.13
C GLY A 265 19.76 -0.26 5.19
N ILE A 266 18.94 -0.37 4.16
CA ILE A 266 18.68 0.72 3.21
C ILE A 266 17.32 1.34 3.55
N VAL A 267 17.32 2.64 3.81
CA VAL A 267 16.09 3.45 3.82
C VAL A 267 15.82 3.85 2.37
N ARG A 268 14.66 3.47 1.85
CA ARG A 268 14.23 3.84 0.51
C ARG A 268 13.16 4.91 0.58
N THR A 269 13.36 5.97 -0.18
CA THR A 269 12.37 7.00 -0.45
C THR A 269 11.97 6.92 -1.92
N SER A 270 10.66 6.90 -2.20
CA SER A 270 10.11 6.97 -3.55
C SER A 270 8.96 7.95 -3.56
N GLU A 271 8.84 8.69 -4.65
CA GLU A 271 7.67 9.51 -4.93
C GLU A 271 6.39 8.65 -4.92
N ALA A 272 5.39 9.10 -4.16
CA ALA A 272 4.05 8.49 -4.11
C ALA A 272 3.05 9.26 -4.99
N ASP A 273 3.24 10.57 -5.15
CA ASP A 273 2.47 11.42 -6.06
C ASP A 273 3.40 12.36 -6.84
N ALA A 274 3.44 12.19 -8.17
CA ALA A 274 4.24 13.01 -9.07
C ALA A 274 3.72 14.45 -9.24
N ALA A 275 2.50 14.74 -8.79
CA ALA A 275 1.94 16.08 -8.82
C ALA A 275 2.26 16.90 -7.56
N GLY A 276 2.84 16.28 -6.52
CA GLY A 276 3.15 16.92 -5.24
C GLY A 276 4.50 16.49 -4.67
N PHE A 277 4.68 16.65 -3.36
CA PHE A 277 5.91 16.28 -2.65
C PHE A 277 5.78 15.01 -1.81
N LEU A 278 4.65 14.31 -1.86
CA LEU A 278 4.40 13.12 -1.07
C LEU A 278 5.36 11.99 -1.44
N GLN A 279 6.11 11.52 -0.44
CA GLN A 279 7.06 10.42 -0.54
C GLN A 279 6.63 9.23 0.33
N ASP A 280 6.77 8.02 -0.22
CA ASP A 280 6.78 6.77 0.53
C ASP A 280 8.21 6.49 1.00
N ILE A 281 8.40 6.42 2.33
CA ILE A 281 9.67 6.02 2.94
C ILE A 281 9.50 4.67 3.61
N SER A 282 10.33 3.70 3.20
CA SER A 282 10.33 2.35 3.73
C SER A 282 11.73 1.94 4.21
N ALA A 283 11.81 1.39 5.42
CA ALA A 283 13.03 0.86 6.02
C ALA A 283 12.84 -0.63 6.35
N GLY A 284 13.20 -1.48 5.39
CA GLY A 284 12.85 -2.90 5.40
C GLY A 284 11.33 -3.14 5.29
N PRO A 285 10.85 -4.37 5.55
CA PRO A 285 9.45 -4.73 5.29
C PRO A 285 8.46 -4.27 6.38
N ARG A 286 8.95 -3.71 7.50
CA ARG A 286 8.13 -3.44 8.70
C ARG A 286 8.00 -1.96 9.05
N HIS A 287 8.93 -1.13 8.61
CA HIS A 287 8.93 0.29 8.95
C HIS A 287 8.58 1.08 7.71
N HIS A 288 7.52 1.86 7.83
CA HIS A 288 7.06 2.78 6.82
C HIS A 288 6.62 4.06 7.48
N LEU A 289 6.83 5.15 6.76
CA LEU A 289 6.33 6.46 7.08
C LEU A 289 6.15 7.23 5.77
N LEU A 290 5.31 8.25 5.81
CA LEU A 290 5.19 9.22 4.73
C LEU A 290 6.08 10.43 5.05
N ALA A 291 6.69 10.99 4.02
CA ALA A 291 7.26 12.33 4.08
C ALA A 291 6.53 13.24 3.10
N ASP A 292 6.30 14.48 3.50
CA ASP A 292 5.59 15.45 2.68
C ASP A 292 5.97 16.87 3.11
N GLU A 293 5.56 17.86 2.34
CA GLU A 293 5.62 19.26 2.75
C GLU A 293 4.22 19.77 3.14
N PRO A 294 4.14 20.84 3.96
CA PRO A 294 2.87 21.50 4.24
C PRO A 294 2.22 22.04 2.95
N VAL A 295 0.90 22.22 2.98
CA VAL A 295 0.13 22.79 1.86
C VAL A 295 0.67 24.16 1.42
N SER A 296 1.16 24.97 2.37
CA SER A 296 1.77 26.28 2.08
C SER A 296 3.06 26.22 1.25
N TYR A 297 3.70 25.06 1.18
CA TYR A 297 4.90 24.80 0.39
C TYR A 297 4.64 23.89 -0.82
N GLY A 298 3.36 23.61 -1.13
CA GLY A 298 2.94 22.81 -2.29
C GLY A 298 2.89 21.30 -2.04
N GLY A 299 3.04 20.84 -0.80
CA GLY A 299 2.77 19.46 -0.44
C GLY A 299 1.31 19.24 -0.02
N SER A 300 1.02 18.06 0.53
CA SER A 300 -0.33 17.69 0.99
C SER A 300 -0.45 17.53 2.51
N ASP A 301 0.61 17.81 3.26
CA ASP A 301 0.69 17.68 4.74
C ASP A 301 0.29 16.27 5.24
N GLN A 302 0.50 15.23 4.43
CA GLN A 302 0.16 13.84 4.79
C GLN A 302 1.30 13.10 5.51
N GLY A 303 2.48 13.71 5.61
CA GLY A 303 3.69 13.10 6.17
C GLY A 303 4.57 14.12 6.89
N LEU A 304 5.64 13.63 7.53
CA LEU A 304 6.62 14.50 8.17
C LEU A 304 7.45 15.23 7.11
N SER A 305 7.74 16.51 7.32
CA SER A 305 8.72 17.22 6.49
C SER A 305 10.13 16.64 6.65
N PRO A 306 11.03 16.82 5.67
CA PRO A 306 12.41 16.36 5.77
C PRO A 306 13.12 16.84 7.05
N TYR A 307 12.87 18.08 7.48
CA TYR A 307 13.44 18.59 8.74
C TYR A 307 12.77 18.00 9.98
N GLN A 308 11.46 17.69 9.92
CA GLN A 308 10.81 16.94 10.99
C GLN A 308 11.36 15.52 11.12
N LEU A 309 11.77 14.88 10.03
CA LEU A 309 12.45 13.58 10.07
C LEU A 309 13.82 13.66 10.74
N LEU A 310 14.62 14.69 10.40
CA LEU A 310 15.89 14.94 11.07
C LEU A 310 15.69 15.24 12.57
N ALA A 311 14.71 16.07 12.89
CA ALA A 311 14.34 16.41 14.27
C ALA A 311 13.88 15.17 15.06
N ALA A 312 13.07 14.30 14.45
CA ALA A 312 12.63 13.04 15.04
C ALA A 312 13.82 12.11 15.33
N GLY A 313 14.77 11.98 14.39
CA GLY A 313 16.00 11.22 14.58
C GLY A 313 16.85 11.75 15.75
N LEU A 314 17.03 13.07 15.83
CA LEU A 314 17.76 13.72 16.93
C LEU A 314 17.05 13.52 18.28
N GLY A 315 15.74 13.74 18.34
CA GLY A 315 14.94 13.57 19.55
C GLY A 315 14.96 12.12 20.07
N ALA A 316 14.76 11.15 19.17
CA ALA A 316 14.78 9.74 19.50
C ALA A 316 16.15 9.31 20.05
N CYS A 317 17.24 9.65 19.35
CA CYS A 317 18.60 9.31 19.76
C CYS A 317 18.97 9.93 21.12
N THR A 318 18.55 11.17 21.35
CA THR A 318 18.73 11.88 22.64
C THR A 318 18.02 11.13 23.76
N SER A 319 16.72 10.86 23.61
CA SER A 319 15.91 10.18 24.64
C SER A 319 16.45 8.78 24.96
N MET A 320 16.84 8.01 23.95
CA MET A 320 17.47 6.69 24.12
C MET A 320 18.78 6.77 24.90
N THR A 321 19.63 7.76 24.61
CA THR A 321 20.94 7.95 25.27
C THR A 321 20.77 8.29 26.75
N ILE A 322 19.88 9.23 27.07
CA ILE A 322 19.52 9.59 28.45
C ILE A 322 19.00 8.36 29.20
N ARG A 323 18.05 7.63 28.61
CA ARG A 323 17.46 6.42 29.20
C ARG A 323 18.51 5.35 29.47
N MET A 324 19.39 5.09 28.52
CA MET A 324 20.48 4.12 28.64
C MET A 324 21.41 4.47 29.82
N TYR A 325 21.80 5.74 29.95
CA TYR A 325 22.67 6.19 31.03
C TYR A 325 21.99 6.09 32.41
N ALA A 326 20.74 6.53 32.53
CA ALA A 326 19.97 6.41 33.76
C ALA A 326 19.84 4.93 34.20
N ARG A 327 19.55 4.01 33.26
CA ARG A 327 19.51 2.56 33.55
C ARG A 327 20.86 2.04 34.07
N ARG A 328 21.97 2.43 33.43
CA ARG A 328 23.32 2.03 33.85
C ARG A 328 23.66 2.52 35.27
N LYS A 329 23.19 3.72 35.63
CA LYS A 329 23.39 4.31 36.96
C LYS A 329 22.32 3.91 37.98
N LYS A 330 21.31 3.13 37.56
CA LYS A 330 20.15 2.73 38.36
C LYS A 330 19.39 3.92 38.95
N TRP A 331 19.30 5.02 38.20
CA TRP A 331 18.54 6.21 38.63
C TRP A 331 17.05 6.04 38.33
N PRO A 332 16.16 6.53 39.23
CA PRO A 332 14.70 6.35 39.12
C PRO A 332 14.06 7.34 38.12
N LEU A 333 14.58 7.36 36.91
CA LEU A 333 14.01 8.13 35.79
C LEU A 333 12.72 7.44 35.32
N GLY A 334 11.58 8.11 35.45
CA GLY A 334 10.28 7.64 34.98
C GLY A 334 10.09 7.84 33.47
N HIS A 335 10.20 9.08 32.98
CA HIS A 335 9.94 9.44 31.59
C HIS A 335 10.94 10.47 31.04
N VAL A 336 11.16 10.43 29.73
CA VAL A 336 11.99 11.38 28.98
C VAL A 336 11.20 11.82 27.74
N GLU A 337 10.95 13.11 27.65
CA GLU A 337 10.33 13.76 26.49
C GLU A 337 11.32 14.76 25.91
N VAL A 338 11.37 14.85 24.58
CA VAL A 338 12.32 15.69 23.84
C VAL A 338 11.57 16.37 22.70
N ASP A 339 11.32 17.66 22.82
CA ASP A 339 10.81 18.48 21.73
C ASP A 339 12.01 18.99 20.92
N VAL A 340 11.96 18.88 19.59
CA VAL A 340 13.00 19.41 18.69
C VAL A 340 12.34 20.28 17.64
N SER A 341 12.79 21.53 17.53
CA SER A 341 12.39 22.45 16.47
C SER A 341 13.59 22.79 15.58
N HIS A 342 13.32 23.23 14.35
CA HIS A 342 14.32 23.66 13.37
C HIS A 342 13.97 25.04 12.81
N ASP A 343 14.99 25.88 12.66
CA ASP A 343 14.90 27.15 11.96
C ASP A 343 16.20 27.50 11.22
N LYS A 344 16.13 28.47 10.28
CA LYS A 344 17.31 29.04 9.61
C LYS A 344 17.61 30.41 10.19
N VAL A 345 18.74 30.55 10.87
CA VAL A 345 19.20 31.81 11.47
C VAL A 345 20.46 32.33 10.80
N HIS A 346 20.75 33.63 10.93
CA HIS A 346 22.00 34.18 10.43
C HIS A 346 23.16 33.69 11.30
N ALA A 347 24.31 33.37 10.68
CA ALA A 347 25.50 32.90 11.37
C ALA A 347 26.00 33.91 12.43
N GLU A 348 25.76 35.20 12.21
CA GLU A 348 26.09 36.30 13.13
C GLU A 348 25.22 36.29 14.40
N ASP A 349 24.03 35.69 14.36
CA ASP A 349 23.09 35.59 15.48
C ASP A 349 23.22 34.27 16.25
N CYS A 350 24.23 33.44 15.95
CA CYS A 350 24.54 32.21 16.69
C CYS A 350 25.84 32.38 17.47
N GLU A 351 25.73 32.39 18.81
CA GLU A 351 26.87 32.62 19.72
C GLU A 351 27.97 31.54 19.63
N ASP A 352 27.63 30.31 19.22
CA ASP A 352 28.52 29.15 19.25
C ASP A 352 28.84 28.55 17.86
N CYS A 353 28.46 29.20 16.76
CA CYS A 353 28.63 28.67 15.42
C CYS A 353 29.88 29.24 14.71
N GLU A 354 30.92 28.44 14.54
CA GLU A 354 32.08 28.83 13.70
C GLU A 354 31.76 28.66 12.21
N GLY A 355 31.31 29.73 11.54
CA GLY A 355 30.98 29.72 10.12
C GLY A 355 31.11 31.07 9.41
N LYS A 356 31.77 31.07 8.24
CA LYS A 356 31.90 32.26 7.37
C LYS A 356 30.56 32.57 6.70
N GLY A 357 29.87 33.62 7.16
CA GLY A 357 28.79 34.36 6.46
C GLY A 357 27.69 33.54 5.78
N GLY A 358 26.46 33.63 6.29
CA GLY A 358 25.28 33.00 5.67
C GLY A 358 24.20 32.65 6.69
N LYS A 359 23.11 32.00 6.24
CA LYS A 359 22.14 31.38 7.14
C LYS A 359 22.62 29.98 7.51
N ILE A 360 22.56 29.65 8.80
CA ILE A 360 22.86 28.34 9.37
C ILE A 360 21.56 27.63 9.78
N ASP A 361 21.57 26.31 9.74
CA ASP A 361 20.50 25.48 10.28
C ASP A 361 20.67 25.35 11.78
N ARG A 362 19.65 25.73 12.55
CA ARG A 362 19.62 25.63 14.01
C ARG A 362 18.54 24.67 14.44
N PHE A 363 18.91 23.70 15.27
CA PHE A 363 17.98 22.80 15.94
C PHE A 363 17.92 23.17 17.42
N THR A 364 16.71 23.43 17.94
CA THR A 364 16.50 23.72 19.36
C THR A 364 15.86 22.51 20.02
N ARG A 365 16.44 22.04 21.13
CA ARG A 365 15.96 20.87 21.86
C ARG A 365 15.49 21.25 23.27
N LEU A 366 14.26 20.90 23.61
CA LEU A 366 13.70 21.06 24.96
C LEU A 366 13.47 19.68 25.58
N ILE A 367 14.13 19.39 26.70
CA ILE A 367 14.10 18.07 27.35
C ILE A 367 13.33 18.14 28.66
N ARG A 368 12.33 17.27 28.82
CA ARG A 368 11.59 17.10 30.09
C ARG A 368 11.91 15.74 30.71
N LEU A 369 12.34 15.76 31.97
CA LEU A 369 12.70 14.57 32.75
C LEU A 369 11.74 14.40 33.93
N THR A 370 11.02 13.29 33.96
CA THR A 370 10.08 12.94 35.03
C THR A 370 10.64 11.76 35.84
N GLY A 371 10.68 11.86 37.16
CA GLY A 371 11.21 10.84 38.07
C GLY A 371 11.74 11.45 39.37
N ASP A 372 12.02 10.60 40.35
CA ASP A 372 12.58 10.98 41.66
C ASP A 372 14.10 11.23 41.54
N LEU A 373 14.44 12.27 40.78
CA LEU A 373 15.81 12.60 40.42
C LEU A 373 16.27 13.84 41.19
N SER A 374 17.48 13.77 41.77
CA SER A 374 18.14 14.96 42.32
C SER A 374 18.54 15.93 41.21
N ASP A 375 18.78 17.19 41.57
CA ASP A 375 19.21 18.22 40.62
C ASP A 375 20.55 17.87 39.94
N ASP A 376 21.46 17.22 40.66
CA ASP A 376 22.72 16.71 40.10
C ASP A 376 22.46 15.63 39.05
N GLN A 377 21.50 14.73 39.30
CA GLN A 377 21.13 13.70 38.34
C GLN A 377 20.49 14.32 37.10
N ARG A 378 19.64 15.35 37.27
CA ARG A 378 19.02 16.08 36.16
C ARG A 378 20.06 16.79 35.30
N SER A 379 20.94 17.58 35.93
CA SER A 379 22.04 18.27 35.26
C SER A 379 22.93 17.28 34.50
N ARG A 380 23.28 16.16 35.14
CA ARG A 380 24.09 15.14 34.48
C ARG A 380 23.38 14.47 33.31
N LEU A 381 22.07 14.25 33.38
CA LEU A 381 21.31 13.69 32.26
C LEU A 381 21.22 14.67 31.09
N LEU A 382 21.15 15.98 31.34
CA LEU A 382 21.24 17.00 30.30
C LEU A 382 22.60 16.97 29.59
N GLU A 383 23.72 16.92 30.31
CA GLU A 383 25.05 16.79 29.69
C GLU A 383 25.22 15.50 28.86
N ILE A 384 24.48 14.44 29.21
CA ILE A 384 24.49 13.17 28.47
C ILE A 384 23.66 13.27 27.18
N ALA A 385 22.68 14.18 27.12
CA ALA A 385 21.85 14.40 25.94
C ALA A 385 22.70 14.79 24.72
N ASP A 386 23.73 15.60 24.91
CA ASP A 386 24.67 16.07 23.86
C ASP A 386 25.66 14.99 23.40
N LYS A 387 25.63 13.81 24.01
CA LYS A 387 26.53 12.69 23.66
C LYS A 387 25.85 11.66 22.78
N CYS A 388 24.62 11.90 22.32
CA CYS A 388 23.92 10.97 21.48
C CYS A 388 24.56 10.92 20.07
N PRO A 389 24.64 9.74 19.41
CA PRO A 389 25.28 9.61 18.11
C PRO A 389 24.77 10.58 17.03
N VAL A 390 23.44 10.77 16.90
CA VAL A 390 22.85 11.67 15.89
C VAL A 390 23.23 13.13 16.12
N HIS A 391 23.30 13.59 17.37
CA HIS A 391 23.79 14.93 17.72
C HIS A 391 25.18 15.15 17.16
N ARG A 392 26.10 14.21 17.42
CA ARG A 392 27.47 14.29 16.91
C ARG A 392 27.51 14.31 15.39
N THR A 393 26.71 13.46 14.73
CA THR A 393 26.62 13.47 13.27
C THR A 393 26.22 14.85 12.74
N LEU A 394 25.22 15.51 13.34
CA LEU A 394 24.75 16.83 12.91
C LEU A 394 25.77 17.95 13.13
N GLU A 395 26.60 17.88 14.18
CA GLU A 395 27.63 18.87 14.47
C GLU A 395 28.96 18.63 13.74
N THR A 396 29.16 17.44 13.16
CA THR A 396 30.37 17.10 12.40
C THR A 396 30.20 17.27 10.89
N ALA A 397 31.31 17.48 10.18
CA ALA A 397 31.30 17.49 8.72
C ALA A 397 31.01 16.08 8.16
N ASN A 398 29.85 15.92 7.51
CA ASN A 398 29.44 14.69 6.84
C ASN A 398 29.82 14.71 5.35
N ARG A 399 30.18 13.56 4.79
CA ARG A 399 30.39 13.39 3.34
C ARG A 399 29.21 12.64 2.73
N ILE A 400 28.54 13.25 1.76
CA ILE A 400 27.46 12.65 0.98
C ILE A 400 28.04 12.23 -0.38
N GLU A 401 27.88 10.96 -0.73
CA GLU A 401 28.29 10.43 -2.04
C GLU A 401 27.06 10.15 -2.89
N THR A 402 27.05 10.67 -4.13
CA THR A 402 25.91 10.57 -5.04
C THR A 402 26.32 9.85 -6.32
N SER A 403 25.55 8.83 -6.70
CA SER A 403 25.70 8.10 -7.96
C SER A 403 24.35 7.83 -8.59
N LEU A 404 24.27 7.89 -9.92
CA LEU A 404 23.09 7.48 -10.67
C LEU A 404 23.08 5.95 -10.83
N ALA A 405 21.95 5.31 -10.52
CA ALA A 405 21.75 3.88 -10.78
C ALA A 405 21.53 3.63 -12.28
N ALA A 406 22.00 2.49 -12.81
CA ALA A 406 21.68 2.05 -14.17
C ALA A 406 20.25 1.52 -14.24
N ASP A 407 19.57 1.75 -15.37
CA ASP A 407 18.18 1.34 -15.64
C ASP A 407 17.96 -0.18 -15.66
#